data_AF-A0A380H7M1-F1
#
_entry.id   AF-A0A380H7M1-F1
#
_cell.length_a   1.000
_cell.length_b   1.000
_cell.length_c   1.000
_cell.angle_alpha   90.00
_cell.angle_beta   90.00
_cell.angle_gamma   90.00
#
_symmetry.space_group_name_H-M   'P 1'
#
loop_
_entity.id
_entity.type
_entity.pdbx_description
1 polymer ?
#
loop_
_entity_poly.entity_id
_entity_poly.type
_entity_poly.pdbx_seq_one_letter_code
_entity_poly.pdbx_strand_id
1 'polypeptide(L)'
;MDKKSLIILLIMIVLIASACGRNHTQNDAKRKADAKGKPSTWIADRKLKGLVFESDNDASPKMNKEIAQELKKKTGITLELQTVSNDDSTEALTSGLASGDLPDFIVYYLDDSGHPEMKVLTKAAKQGRLTNLTKMLKDTKIYSKYFKKGYLPKDTKDNIMFNKELDET
;
A
#
# COMPACT_ATOMS: atom_id res chain seq x y z
N MET A 1 44.96 19.27 -2.32
CA MET A 1 43.97 18.60 -3.18
C MET A 1 44.39 18.86 -4.61
N ASP A 2 44.87 17.82 -5.31
CA ASP A 2 45.47 18.01 -6.63
C ASP A 2 44.42 18.43 -7.66
N LYS A 3 44.79 19.25 -8.66
CA LYS A 3 43.87 19.72 -9.72
C LYS A 3 43.10 18.56 -10.38
N LYS A 4 43.70 17.38 -10.49
CA LYS A 4 43.06 16.15 -11.00
C LYS A 4 41.98 15.61 -10.05
N SER A 5 42.21 15.68 -8.74
CA SER A 5 41.25 15.28 -7.71
C SER A 5 40.07 16.26 -7.60
N LEU A 6 40.30 17.56 -7.82
CA LEU A 6 39.25 18.59 -7.88
C LEU A 6 38.35 18.42 -9.12
N ILE A 7 38.91 18.07 -10.27
CA ILE A 7 38.17 17.83 -11.53
C ILE A 7 37.29 16.58 -11.42
N ILE A 8 37.79 15.49 -10.82
CA ILE A 8 37.03 14.26 -10.62
C ILE A 8 35.83 14.49 -9.68
N LEU A 9 36.02 15.26 -8.60
CA LEU A 9 34.95 15.64 -7.69
C LEU A 9 33.87 16.48 -8.38
N LEU A 10 34.26 17.40 -9.27
CA LEU A 10 33.34 18.26 -10.02
C LEU A 10 32.52 17.47 -11.05
N ILE A 11 33.12 16.49 -11.72
CA ILE A 11 32.41 15.59 -12.66
C ILE A 11 31.39 14.71 -11.91
N MET A 12 31.73 14.24 -10.70
CA MET A 12 30.84 13.42 -9.88
C MET A 12 29.60 14.20 -9.42
N ILE A 13 29.75 15.49 -9.08
CA ILE A 13 28.64 16.37 -8.65
C ILE A 13 27.67 16.67 -9.81
N VAL A 14 28.18 16.84 -11.05
CA VAL A 14 27.35 17.08 -12.24
C VAL A 14 26.52 15.86 -12.65
N LEU A 15 27.04 14.65 -12.41
CA LEU A 15 26.31 13.39 -12.67
C LEU A 15 25.15 13.18 -11.67
N ILE A 16 25.30 13.61 -10.41
CA ILE A 16 24.25 13.49 -9.38
C ILE A 16 23.11 14.49 -9.63
N ALA A 17 23.43 15.70 -10.14
CA ALA A 17 22.41 16.73 -10.42
C ALA A 17 21.46 16.38 -11.58
N SER A 18 21.87 15.49 -12.49
CA SER A 18 21.07 15.11 -13.67
C SER A 18 20.04 13.99 -13.39
N ALA A 19 20.10 13.35 -12.22
CA ALA A 19 19.31 12.16 -11.91
C ALA A 19 17.96 12.43 -11.20
N CYS A 20 17.72 13.63 -10.66
CA CYS A 20 16.56 13.88 -9.79
C CYS A 20 15.40 14.69 -10.41
N GLY A 21 15.49 15.14 -11.67
CA GLY A 21 14.46 16.03 -12.26
C GLY A 21 13.54 15.43 -13.32
N ARG A 22 13.99 14.41 -14.07
CA ARG A 22 13.28 13.92 -15.28
C ARG A 22 12.19 12.88 -15.01
N ASN A 23 12.21 12.22 -13.86
CA ASN A 23 11.40 11.02 -13.60
C ASN A 23 9.91 11.32 -13.38
N HIS A 24 9.55 12.49 -12.85
CA HIS A 24 8.14 12.83 -12.58
C HIS A 24 7.37 13.17 -13.86
N THR A 25 7.90 14.09 -14.67
CA THR A 25 7.24 14.59 -15.89
C THR A 25 7.12 13.51 -16.97
N GLN A 26 8.13 12.65 -17.12
CA GLN A 26 8.11 11.52 -18.06
C GLN A 26 7.11 10.43 -17.63
N ASN A 27 6.99 10.18 -16.32
CA ASN A 27 5.97 9.27 -15.79
C ASN A 27 4.55 9.81 -15.97
N ASP A 28 4.32 11.11 -15.81
CA ASP A 28 3.00 11.71 -16.02
C ASP A 28 2.58 11.68 -17.49
N ALA A 29 3.50 11.97 -18.42
CA ALA A 29 3.22 11.88 -19.85
C ALA A 29 2.88 10.44 -20.27
N LYS A 30 3.63 9.46 -19.77
CA LYS A 30 3.36 8.04 -20.00
C LYS A 30 2.00 7.61 -19.42
N ARG A 31 1.71 7.98 -18.18
CA ARG A 31 0.41 7.71 -17.54
C ARG A 31 -0.77 8.29 -18.33
N LYS A 32 -0.64 9.52 -18.83
CA LYS A 32 -1.67 10.16 -19.67
C LYS A 32 -1.87 9.45 -21.00
N ALA A 33 -0.79 8.97 -21.62
CA ALA A 33 -0.86 8.18 -22.84
C ALA A 33 -1.55 6.83 -22.59
N ASP A 34 -1.18 6.12 -21.52
CA ASP A 34 -1.74 4.82 -21.16
C ASP A 34 -3.24 4.91 -20.78
N ALA A 35 -3.67 6.05 -20.26
CA ALA A 35 -5.06 6.34 -19.91
C ALA A 35 -5.94 6.77 -21.11
N LYS A 36 -5.36 7.02 -22.29
CA LYS A 36 -6.12 7.50 -23.45
C LYS A 36 -7.18 6.48 -23.88
N GLY A 37 -8.44 6.91 -23.93
CA GLY A 37 -9.57 6.04 -24.26
C GLY A 37 -10.02 5.09 -23.14
N LYS A 38 -9.48 5.26 -21.92
CA LYS A 38 -9.91 4.52 -20.73
C LYS A 38 -10.88 5.34 -19.87
N PRO A 39 -11.68 4.71 -19.01
CA PRO A 39 -12.54 5.43 -18.06
C PRO A 39 -11.74 6.38 -17.17
N SER A 40 -12.38 7.44 -16.67
CA SER A 40 -11.74 8.37 -15.71
C SER A 40 -11.31 7.70 -14.39
N THR A 41 -11.83 6.49 -14.12
CA THR A 41 -11.46 5.64 -12.97
C THR A 41 -10.26 4.75 -13.25
N TRP A 42 -9.71 4.76 -14.47
CA TRP A 42 -8.58 3.91 -14.82
C TRP A 42 -7.31 4.39 -14.12
N ILE A 43 -6.57 3.44 -13.54
CA ILE A 43 -5.39 3.71 -12.70
C ILE A 43 -4.14 3.26 -13.45
N ALA A 44 -4.07 1.96 -13.77
CA ALA A 44 -2.95 1.33 -14.44
C ALA A 44 -3.36 -0.06 -14.93
N ASP A 45 -2.67 -0.59 -15.94
CA ASP A 45 -2.77 -2.01 -16.27
C ASP A 45 -1.76 -2.80 -15.43
N ARG A 46 -2.17 -3.21 -14.24
CA ARG A 46 -1.32 -3.92 -13.29
C ARG A 46 -2.05 -5.06 -12.60
N LYS A 47 -1.29 -6.06 -12.21
CA LYS A 47 -1.72 -7.09 -11.29
C LYS A 47 -1.18 -6.77 -9.91
N LEU A 48 -2.06 -6.77 -8.91
CA LEU A 48 -1.69 -6.60 -7.49
C LEU A 48 -1.97 -7.90 -6.75
N LYS A 49 -1.04 -8.30 -5.89
CA LYS A 49 -1.14 -9.45 -5.00
C LYS A 49 -1.63 -8.99 -3.63
N GLY A 50 -2.71 -9.61 -3.15
CA GLY A 50 -3.21 -9.43 -1.79
C GLY A 50 -3.04 -10.71 -1.00
N LEU A 51 -2.58 -10.61 0.23
CA LEU A 51 -2.58 -11.74 1.16
C LEU A 51 -3.66 -11.50 2.23
N VAL A 52 -4.53 -12.49 2.39
CA VAL A 52 -5.66 -12.46 3.32
C VAL A 52 -5.31 -13.31 4.53
N PHE A 53 -5.16 -12.65 5.68
CA PHE A 53 -4.98 -13.25 7.00
C PHE A 53 -6.31 -13.22 7.74
N GLU A 54 -7.15 -14.16 7.37
CA GLU A 54 -8.43 -14.45 7.99
C GLU A 54 -8.43 -15.95 8.30
N SER A 55 -9.06 -16.36 9.40
CA SER A 55 -9.16 -17.76 9.84
C SER A 55 -9.60 -18.70 8.71
N ASP A 56 -9.10 -19.93 8.76
CA ASP A 56 -9.46 -20.96 7.79
C ASP A 56 -10.99 -21.16 7.74
N ASN A 57 -11.53 -21.15 6.52
CA ASN A 57 -12.96 -21.22 6.14
C ASN A 57 -13.76 -19.91 6.13
N ASP A 58 -13.25 -18.81 6.69
CA ASP A 58 -13.99 -17.55 6.68
C ASP A 58 -13.63 -16.65 5.47
N ALA A 59 -12.47 -16.89 4.85
CA ALA A 59 -12.04 -16.21 3.64
C ALA A 59 -11.97 -17.13 2.41
N SER A 60 -12.35 -16.59 1.25
CA SER A 60 -12.06 -17.21 -0.04
C SER A 60 -11.09 -16.35 -0.84
N PRO A 61 -9.99 -16.92 -1.38
CA PRO A 61 -9.13 -16.18 -2.31
C PRO A 61 -9.80 -15.96 -3.67
N LYS A 62 -10.98 -16.55 -3.90
CA LYS A 62 -11.69 -16.46 -5.18
C LYS A 62 -12.62 -15.26 -5.20
N MET A 63 -12.26 -14.26 -5.99
CA MET A 63 -13.16 -13.16 -6.32
C MET A 63 -14.22 -13.61 -7.33
N ASN A 64 -15.47 -13.13 -7.15
CA ASN A 64 -16.53 -13.30 -8.14
C ASN A 64 -16.06 -12.80 -9.53
N LYS A 65 -16.30 -13.58 -10.58
CA LYS A 65 -15.79 -13.28 -11.94
C LYS A 65 -16.32 -11.96 -12.50
N GLU A 66 -17.60 -11.65 -12.28
CA GLU A 66 -18.22 -10.41 -12.77
C GLU A 66 -17.61 -9.20 -12.07
N ILE A 67 -17.38 -9.30 -10.76
CA ILE A 67 -16.71 -8.26 -9.98
C ILE A 67 -15.26 -8.08 -10.44
N ALA A 68 -14.53 -9.17 -10.67
CA ALA A 68 -13.15 -9.12 -11.16
C ALA A 68 -13.06 -8.45 -12.54
N GLN A 69 -13.99 -8.77 -13.45
CA GLN A 69 -14.08 -8.16 -14.78
C GLN A 69 -14.42 -6.67 -14.70
N GLU A 70 -15.41 -6.29 -13.88
CA GLU A 70 -15.82 -4.90 -13.74
C GLU A 70 -14.72 -4.06 -13.08
N LEU A 71 -14.01 -4.62 -12.09
CA LEU A 71 -12.83 -3.99 -11.49
C LEU A 71 -11.74 -3.74 -12.55
N LYS A 72 -11.39 -4.77 -13.33
CA LYS A 72 -10.40 -4.66 -14.41
C LYS A 72 -10.82 -3.63 -15.46
N LYS A 73 -12.08 -3.63 -15.87
CA LYS A 73 -12.63 -2.68 -16.85
C LYS A 73 -12.56 -1.24 -16.36
N LYS A 74 -12.95 -0.98 -15.11
CA LYS A 74 -12.97 0.38 -14.54
C LYS A 74 -11.60 0.92 -14.19
N THR A 75 -10.70 0.07 -13.69
CA THR A 75 -9.45 0.52 -13.04
C THR A 75 -8.19 0.08 -13.78
N GLY A 76 -8.29 -0.92 -14.65
CA GLY A 76 -7.13 -1.61 -15.22
C GLY A 76 -6.45 -2.59 -14.25
N ILE A 77 -6.90 -2.68 -13.01
CA ILE A 77 -6.26 -3.51 -11.99
C ILE A 77 -6.83 -4.94 -12.01
N THR A 78 -5.93 -5.92 -11.94
CA THR A 78 -6.25 -7.32 -11.63
C THR A 78 -5.82 -7.60 -10.20
N LEU A 79 -6.72 -8.10 -9.35
CA LEU A 79 -6.36 -8.55 -8.00
C LEU A 79 -6.13 -10.07 -8.01
N GLU A 80 -5.02 -10.49 -7.43
CA GLU A 80 -4.71 -11.88 -7.12
C GLU A 80 -4.69 -12.02 -5.61
N LEU A 81 -5.71 -12.67 -5.05
CA LEU A 81 -5.81 -12.89 -3.61
C LEU A 81 -5.28 -14.27 -3.27
N GLN A 82 -4.52 -14.33 -2.18
CA GLN A 82 -4.01 -15.55 -1.59
C GLN A 82 -4.51 -15.60 -0.15
N THR A 83 -4.87 -16.79 0.32
CA THR A 83 -5.10 -17.05 1.75
C THR A 83 -3.91 -17.80 2.30
N VAL A 84 -3.59 -17.57 3.56
CA VAL A 84 -2.70 -18.47 4.29
C VAL A 84 -3.46 -19.75 4.59
N SER A 85 -2.84 -20.90 4.34
CA SER A 85 -3.43 -22.24 4.54
C SER A 85 -3.04 -22.85 5.89
N ASN A 86 -2.48 -22.04 6.78
CA ASN A 86 -1.94 -22.51 8.05
C ASN A 86 -2.97 -22.19 9.14
N ASP A 87 -3.14 -23.13 10.07
CA ASP A 87 -4.01 -22.96 11.25
C ASP A 87 -3.68 -21.70 12.09
N ASP A 88 -2.49 -21.10 11.90
CA ASP A 88 -2.04 -19.87 12.55
C ASP A 88 -1.70 -18.76 11.54
N SER A 89 -2.64 -17.84 11.34
CA SER A 89 -2.49 -16.70 10.43
C SER A 89 -1.46 -15.66 10.92
N THR A 90 -1.23 -15.59 12.24
CA THR A 90 -0.23 -14.70 12.85
C THR A 90 1.19 -15.15 12.54
N GLU A 91 1.47 -16.45 12.60
CA GLU A 91 2.80 -16.97 12.26
C GLU A 91 3.15 -16.67 10.80
N ALA A 92 2.20 -16.92 9.89
CA ALA A 92 2.37 -16.64 8.48
C ALA A 92 2.60 -15.15 8.20
N LEU A 93 1.85 -14.26 8.87
CA LEU A 93 2.03 -12.81 8.76
C LEU A 93 3.42 -12.38 9.26
N THR A 94 3.82 -12.92 10.41
CA THR A 94 5.12 -12.62 11.02
C THR A 94 6.27 -13.08 10.12
N SER A 95 6.16 -14.25 9.50
CA SER A 95 7.16 -14.79 8.58
C SER A 95 7.26 -13.98 7.29
N GLY A 96 6.13 -13.64 6.65
CA GLY A 96 6.10 -12.81 5.45
C GLY A 96 6.65 -11.40 5.68
N LEU A 97 6.37 -10.83 6.87
CA LEU A 97 7.09 -9.65 7.33
C LEU A 97 8.58 -9.95 7.45
N ALA A 98 9.04 -10.92 8.25
CA ALA A 98 10.46 -11.15 8.49
C ALA A 98 11.29 -11.36 7.20
N SER A 99 10.75 -12.06 6.19
CA SER A 99 11.43 -12.33 4.91
C SER A 99 11.49 -11.13 3.97
N GLY A 100 10.64 -10.11 4.17
CA GLY A 100 10.48 -9.01 3.23
C GLY A 100 9.67 -9.37 1.99
N ASP A 101 9.14 -10.60 1.90
CA ASP A 101 8.25 -11.06 0.84
C ASP A 101 6.80 -10.63 1.13
N LEU A 102 6.59 -9.31 1.09
CA LEU A 102 5.28 -8.72 1.37
C LEU A 102 4.44 -8.59 0.10
N PRO A 103 3.11 -8.86 0.18
CA PRO A 103 2.17 -8.58 -0.90
C PRO A 103 2.03 -7.07 -1.13
N ASP A 104 1.34 -6.68 -2.20
CA ASP A 104 1.00 -5.27 -2.45
C ASP A 104 0.03 -4.72 -1.38
N PHE A 105 -0.81 -5.57 -0.81
CA PHE A 105 -1.70 -5.23 0.31
C PHE A 105 -2.01 -6.45 1.18
N ILE A 106 -2.37 -6.16 2.43
CA ILE A 106 -2.74 -7.15 3.44
C ILE A 106 -4.22 -6.94 3.79
N VAL A 107 -4.97 -8.03 3.87
CA VAL A 107 -6.34 -8.05 4.37
C VAL A 107 -6.32 -8.82 5.69
N TYR A 108 -6.95 -8.29 6.72
CA TYR A 108 -7.02 -8.90 8.05
C TYR A 108 -8.32 -8.51 8.77
N TYR A 109 -8.74 -9.31 9.75
CA TYR A 109 -9.92 -9.02 10.56
C TYR A 109 -9.79 -7.74 11.38
N LEU A 110 -10.77 -6.85 11.22
CA LEU A 110 -10.92 -5.66 12.06
C LEU A 110 -11.84 -5.88 13.27
N ASP A 111 -12.63 -6.96 13.28
CA ASP A 111 -13.41 -7.29 14.47
C ASP A 111 -12.47 -7.96 15.48
N ASP A 112 -12.40 -7.35 16.66
CA ASP A 112 -11.46 -7.69 17.74
C ASP A 112 -10.01 -7.23 17.52
N SER A 113 -9.74 -5.97 17.88
CA SER A 113 -8.39 -5.40 18.04
C SER A 113 -7.49 -6.15 19.03
N GLY A 114 -8.01 -7.18 19.72
CA GLY A 114 -7.27 -8.11 20.56
C GLY A 114 -6.52 -9.21 19.80
N HIS A 115 -6.82 -9.41 18.51
CA HIS A 115 -6.15 -10.43 17.71
C HIS A 115 -4.63 -10.21 17.63
N PRO A 116 -3.83 -11.29 17.74
CA PRO A 116 -2.37 -11.20 17.75
C PRO A 116 -1.78 -10.55 16.49
N GLU A 117 -2.44 -10.67 15.34
CA GLU A 117 -2.06 -10.07 14.05
C GLU A 117 -1.97 -8.53 14.15
N MET A 118 -2.88 -7.88 14.89
CA MET A 118 -2.89 -6.42 15.05
C MET A 118 -1.58 -5.93 15.70
N LYS A 119 -1.04 -6.68 16.67
CA LYS A 119 0.24 -6.34 17.32
C LYS A 119 1.40 -6.44 16.33
N VAL A 120 1.37 -7.45 15.47
CA VAL A 120 2.36 -7.66 14.42
C VAL A 120 2.31 -6.54 13.38
N LEU A 121 1.11 -6.18 12.89
CA LEU A 121 0.92 -5.07 11.95
C LEU A 121 1.32 -3.72 12.55
N THR A 122 0.96 -3.44 13.80
CA THR A 122 1.34 -2.21 14.51
C THR A 122 2.86 -2.10 14.64
N LYS A 123 3.54 -3.20 14.97
CA LYS A 123 5.01 -3.24 15.02
C LYS A 123 5.62 -2.99 13.63
N ALA A 124 5.08 -3.61 12.59
CA ALA A 124 5.55 -3.40 11.21
C ALA A 124 5.36 -1.95 10.74
N ALA A 125 4.21 -1.33 11.07
CA ALA A 125 3.93 0.08 10.80
C ALA A 125 4.95 1.00 11.51
N LYS A 126 5.21 0.78 12.81
CA LYS A 126 6.22 1.52 13.58
C LYS A 126 7.64 1.39 13.00
N GLN A 127 7.92 0.30 12.30
CA GLN A 127 9.19 0.05 11.62
C GLN A 127 9.23 0.61 10.19
N GLY A 128 8.22 1.37 9.76
CA GLY A 128 8.15 1.95 8.42
C GLY A 128 7.93 0.93 7.30
N ARG A 129 7.44 -0.27 7.62
CA ARG A 129 7.26 -1.37 6.65
C ARG A 129 5.92 -1.36 5.95
N LEU A 130 4.98 -0.55 6.43
CA LEU A 130 3.66 -0.33 5.84
C LEU A 130 3.54 1.13 5.43
N THR A 131 2.90 1.38 4.29
CA THR A 131 2.77 2.75 3.76
C THR A 131 1.67 3.51 4.50
N ASN A 132 1.99 4.69 5.05
CA ASN A 132 1.01 5.58 5.66
C ASN A 132 0.14 6.24 4.58
N LEU A 133 -1.12 5.82 4.48
CA LEU A 133 -2.08 6.33 3.49
C LEU A 133 -2.83 7.58 3.94
N THR A 134 -2.61 8.08 5.16
CA THR A 134 -3.42 9.15 5.79
C THR A 134 -3.61 10.37 4.90
N LYS A 135 -2.51 10.89 4.32
CA LYS A 135 -2.58 12.06 3.43
C LYS A 135 -3.40 11.77 2.18
N MET A 136 -3.19 10.60 1.55
CA MET A 136 -3.92 10.20 0.36
C MET A 136 -5.42 10.06 0.63
N LEU A 137 -5.82 9.46 1.76
CA LEU A 137 -7.21 9.22 2.09
C LEU A 137 -8.01 10.52 2.30
N LYS A 138 -7.38 11.56 2.88
CA LYS A 138 -7.99 12.88 3.08
C LYS A 138 -8.43 13.54 1.77
N ASP A 139 -7.70 13.29 0.69
CA ASP A 139 -7.98 13.88 -0.63
C ASP A 139 -9.01 13.06 -1.45
N THR A 140 -9.51 11.94 -0.91
CA THR A 140 -10.50 11.10 -1.61
C THR A 140 -11.94 11.55 -1.34
N LYS A 141 -12.84 11.26 -2.28
CA LYS A 141 -14.28 11.54 -2.11
C LYS A 141 -14.95 10.69 -1.02
N ILE A 142 -14.52 9.44 -0.86
CA ILE A 142 -15.18 8.46 0.02
C ILE A 142 -14.48 8.39 1.37
N TYR A 143 -13.18 8.09 1.40
CA TYR A 143 -12.45 7.85 2.65
C TYR A 143 -12.16 9.12 3.45
N SER A 144 -12.25 10.32 2.85
CA SER A 144 -12.18 11.59 3.60
C SER A 144 -13.26 11.70 4.68
N LYS A 145 -14.37 10.97 4.55
CA LYS A 145 -15.43 10.91 5.57
C LYS A 145 -14.92 10.35 6.90
N TYR A 146 -13.92 9.46 6.89
CA TYR A 146 -13.37 8.85 8.11
C TYR A 146 -12.72 9.88 9.04
N PHE A 147 -12.29 11.03 8.50
CA PHE A 147 -11.72 12.13 9.26
C PHE A 147 -12.77 13.08 9.87
N LYS A 148 -14.05 12.94 9.50
CA LYS A 148 -15.12 13.79 10.03
C LYS A 148 -15.44 13.40 11.47
N LYS A 149 -15.61 14.40 12.33
CA LYS A 149 -16.01 14.20 13.74
C LYS A 149 -17.32 13.41 13.79
N GLY A 150 -17.32 12.31 14.55
CA GLY A 150 -18.50 11.46 14.77
C GLY A 150 -18.82 10.47 13.64
N TYR A 151 -18.03 10.40 12.56
CA TYR A 151 -18.27 9.42 11.50
C TYR A 151 -17.86 8.00 11.90
N LEU A 152 -16.72 7.87 12.57
CA LEU A 152 -16.25 6.60 13.13
C LEU A 152 -16.62 6.50 14.62
N PRO A 153 -16.95 5.30 15.13
CA PRO A 153 -16.93 5.02 16.56
C PRO A 153 -15.59 5.44 17.15
N LYS A 154 -15.61 5.97 18.38
CA LYS A 154 -14.41 6.52 19.02
C LYS A 154 -13.27 5.50 19.07
N ASP A 155 -13.58 4.25 19.40
CA ASP A 155 -12.61 3.18 19.51
C ASP A 155 -11.93 2.86 18.16
N THR A 156 -12.70 2.59 17.11
CA THR A 156 -12.19 2.40 15.75
C THR A 156 -11.34 3.58 15.27
N LYS A 157 -11.76 4.80 15.60
CA LYS A 157 -11.03 6.01 15.22
C LYS A 157 -9.66 6.07 15.90
N ASP A 158 -9.64 5.94 17.23
CA ASP A 158 -8.46 6.29 18.03
C ASP A 158 -7.49 5.10 18.22
N ASN A 159 -7.95 3.85 18.07
CA ASN A 159 -7.13 2.66 18.33
C ASN A 159 -6.76 1.88 17.04
N ILE A 160 -7.54 2.03 15.97
CA ILE A 160 -7.34 1.30 14.71
C ILE A 160 -6.91 2.25 13.58
N MET A 161 -7.78 3.19 13.19
CA MET A 161 -7.60 3.98 11.96
C MET A 161 -6.59 5.12 12.11
N PHE A 162 -6.63 5.83 13.24
CA PHE A 162 -5.79 7.00 13.54
C PHE A 162 -5.15 6.84 14.91
N ASN A 163 -4.50 5.70 15.11
CA ASN A 163 -3.78 5.41 16.33
C ASN A 163 -2.62 6.42 16.49
N LYS A 164 -2.66 7.19 17.59
CA LYS A 164 -1.67 8.23 17.88
C LYS A 164 -0.24 7.68 17.99
N GLU A 165 -0.09 6.39 18.32
CA GLU A 165 1.22 5.74 18.35
C GLU A 165 1.85 5.55 16.95
N LEU A 166 1.07 5.79 15.87
CA LEU A 166 1.48 5.66 14.48
C LEU A 166 1.52 7.01 13.72
N ASP A 167 1.14 8.12 14.36
CA ASP A 167 1.06 9.44 13.72
C ASP A 167 2.44 10.01 13.31
N GLU A 168 3.53 9.47 13.85
CA GLU A 168 4.93 9.90 13.61
C GLU A 168 5.72 9.02 12.62
N THR A 169 5.07 8.02 12.02
CA THR A 169 5.66 7.11 11.01
C THR A 169 5.10 7.31 9.61
#